data_AF-A0A913ZAA0-F1
#
_entry.id   AF-A0A913ZAA0-F1
#
_cell.length_a   1.000
_cell.length_b   1.000
_cell.length_c   1.000
_cell.angle_alpha   90.00
_cell.angle_beta   90.00
_cell.angle_gamma   90.00
#
_symmetry.space_group_name_H-M   'P 1'
#
loop_
_entity.id
_entity.type
_entity.pdbx_description
1 polymer ?
#
loop_
_entity_poly.entity_id
_entity_poly.type
_entity_poly.pdbx_seq_one_letter_code
_entity_poly.pdbx_strand_id
1 'polypeptide(L)'
;MLRILLACLMLVVSRVESNWNAGESDSSKAKMGFSRINMTCNDAEDVCQHCVIIPLFGQEFLTVVEYTKDPYQLEVSVQEGRQSREWTFSQDDLAGKYRWCESAYSEASWDYDHSWRYTICYENIFDDISVPEDCAKPLAVVTHESHYYDDEVRGQQMLFCLP
;
A
#
# COMPACT_ATOMS: atom_id res chain seq x y z
N MET A 1 -27.30 6.24 25.99
CA MET A 1 -25.92 5.84 26.33
C MET A 1 -25.53 4.46 25.79
N LEU A 2 -26.39 3.43 25.84
CA LEU A 2 -26.08 2.08 25.32
C LEU A 2 -25.70 2.03 23.82
N ARG A 3 -26.29 2.91 22.98
CA ARG A 3 -25.98 2.97 21.54
C ARG A 3 -24.58 3.52 21.21
N ILE A 4 -24.05 4.43 22.04
CA ILE A 4 -22.69 4.98 21.88
C ILE A 4 -21.66 3.94 22.33
N LEU A 5 -21.97 3.19 23.39
CA LEU A 5 -21.15 2.08 23.88
C LEU A 5 -21.04 0.94 22.85
N LEU A 6 -22.11 0.62 22.12
CA LEU A 6 -22.06 -0.37 21.01
C LEU A 6 -21.22 0.12 19.83
N ALA A 7 -21.31 1.41 19.47
CA ALA A 7 -20.52 1.99 18.39
C ALA A 7 -19.02 2.03 18.74
N CYS A 8 -18.68 2.37 19.99
CA CYS A 8 -17.30 2.27 20.49
C CYS A 8 -16.83 0.82 20.57
N LEU A 9 -17.69 -0.14 20.93
CA LEU A 9 -17.30 -1.56 20.93
C LEU A 9 -17.00 -2.06 19.52
N MET A 10 -17.84 -1.72 18.51
CA MET A 10 -17.61 -2.12 17.12
C MET A 10 -16.33 -1.52 16.54
N LEU A 11 -15.97 -0.29 16.92
CA LEU A 11 -14.69 0.33 16.54
C LEU A 11 -13.46 -0.37 17.18
N VAL A 12 -13.63 -1.05 18.32
CA VAL A 12 -12.57 -1.83 18.98
C VAL A 12 -12.46 -3.25 18.41
N VAL A 13 -13.51 -3.77 17.76
CA VAL A 13 -13.47 -5.09 17.06
C VAL A 13 -13.04 -4.97 15.60
N SER A 14 -12.90 -3.77 15.04
CA SER A 14 -12.15 -3.55 13.79
C SER A 14 -10.66 -3.80 14.07
N ARG A 15 -10.32 -5.07 14.32
CA ARG A 15 -8.93 -5.52 14.31
C ARG A 15 -8.39 -5.14 12.96
N VAL A 16 -7.17 -4.63 12.97
CA VAL A 16 -6.31 -4.54 11.80
C VAL A 16 -6.16 -5.99 11.31
N GLU A 17 -7.07 -6.44 10.45
CA GLU A 17 -7.05 -7.80 9.93
C GLU A 17 -6.05 -7.81 8.79
N SER A 18 -4.88 -8.38 9.07
CA SER A 18 -3.91 -8.61 8.05
C SER A 18 -4.46 -9.71 7.12
N ASN A 19 -4.52 -9.41 5.82
CA ASN A 19 -5.22 -10.21 4.81
C ASN A 19 -4.36 -11.36 4.27
N TRP A 20 -3.94 -12.22 5.17
CA TRP A 20 -2.78 -13.08 4.98
C TRP A 20 -3.15 -14.44 4.42
N ASN A 21 -2.26 -14.96 3.58
CA ASN A 21 -2.30 -16.36 3.20
C ASN A 21 -1.49 -17.19 4.21
N ALA A 22 -2.17 -17.78 5.19
CA ALA A 22 -1.55 -18.45 6.35
C ALA A 22 -0.53 -19.58 6.01
N GLY A 23 -0.47 -20.04 4.76
CA GLY A 23 0.50 -21.04 4.30
C GLY A 23 1.80 -20.48 3.72
N GLU A 24 1.82 -19.21 3.30
CA GLU A 24 2.92 -18.62 2.51
C GLU A 24 3.46 -17.30 3.10
N SER A 25 2.69 -16.60 3.93
CA SER A 25 3.06 -15.28 4.48
C SER A 25 4.08 -15.32 5.63
N ASP A 26 4.98 -14.33 5.68
CA ASP A 26 5.93 -14.11 6.79
C ASP A 26 5.25 -13.55 8.05
N SER A 27 5.08 -14.37 9.10
CA SER A 27 4.51 -14.03 10.43
C SER A 27 4.92 -12.68 11.04
N SER A 28 6.09 -12.14 10.72
CA SER A 28 6.61 -10.88 11.27
C SER A 28 5.74 -9.66 10.93
N LYS A 29 5.08 -9.70 9.77
CA LYS A 29 4.24 -8.62 9.24
C LYS A 29 2.80 -8.63 9.79
N ALA A 30 2.43 -9.55 10.69
CA ALA A 30 1.02 -9.95 10.93
C ALA A 30 0.12 -8.84 11.49
N LYS A 31 0.73 -7.72 11.87
CA LYS A 31 0.10 -6.54 12.44
C LYS A 31 -0.04 -5.39 11.44
N MET A 32 0.37 -5.60 10.20
CA MET A 32 0.16 -4.63 9.12
C MET A 32 -1.32 -4.57 8.75
N GLY A 33 -1.80 -3.37 8.44
CA GLY A 33 -3.13 -3.18 7.88
C GLY A 33 -3.20 -3.67 6.45
N PHE A 34 -4.41 -4.05 6.04
CA PHE A 34 -4.72 -4.35 4.66
C PHE A 34 -5.91 -3.51 4.20
N SER A 35 -5.78 -2.94 3.00
CA SER A 35 -6.81 -2.14 2.37
C SER A 35 -6.92 -2.55 0.91
N ARG A 36 -8.14 -2.70 0.44
CA ARG A 36 -8.43 -2.86 -0.98
C ARG A 36 -8.85 -1.51 -1.55
N ILE A 37 -8.23 -1.14 -2.66
CA ILE A 37 -8.46 0.11 -3.37
C ILE A 37 -9.00 -0.22 -4.76
N ASN A 38 -10.25 0.18 -5.01
CA ASN A 38 -10.81 0.12 -6.35
C ASN A 38 -10.34 1.35 -7.13
N MET A 39 -9.74 1.14 -8.29
CA MET A 39 -9.33 2.23 -9.16
C MET A 39 -10.53 2.82 -9.88
N THR A 40 -10.47 4.12 -10.13
CA THR A 40 -11.47 4.82 -10.94
C THR A 40 -10.95 4.92 -12.36
N CYS A 41 -11.67 4.32 -13.31
CA CYS A 41 -11.30 4.35 -14.72
C CYS A 41 -12.06 5.44 -15.49
N ASN A 42 -11.48 5.87 -16.60
CA ASN A 42 -12.17 6.68 -17.60
C ASN A 42 -13.23 5.86 -18.37
N ASP A 43 -14.02 6.54 -19.22
CA ASP A 43 -15.10 5.90 -19.99
C ASP A 43 -14.63 4.78 -20.94
N ALA A 44 -13.36 4.83 -21.37
CA ALA A 44 -12.76 3.82 -22.26
C ALA A 44 -12.17 2.62 -21.49
N GLU A 45 -12.11 2.68 -20.15
CA GLU A 45 -11.48 1.69 -19.28
C GLU A 45 -10.01 1.36 -19.67
N ASP A 46 -9.32 2.31 -20.30
CA ASP A 46 -7.92 2.17 -20.71
C ASP A 46 -6.95 2.92 -19.79
N VAL A 47 -7.45 3.90 -19.03
CA VAL A 47 -6.71 4.60 -17.98
C VAL A 47 -7.50 4.56 -16.68
N CYS A 48 -6.87 4.05 -15.63
CA CYS A 48 -7.45 3.93 -14.30
C CYS A 48 -6.53 4.57 -13.27
N GLN A 49 -7.10 5.30 -12.30
CA GLN A 49 -6.30 6.02 -11.31
C GLN A 49 -6.88 5.93 -9.90
N HIS A 50 -5.99 6.09 -8.93
CA HIS A 50 -6.33 6.37 -7.54
C HIS A 50 -5.44 7.49 -7.00
N CYS A 51 -6.07 8.46 -6.34
CA CYS A 51 -5.38 9.61 -5.76
C CYS A 51 -5.65 9.68 -4.27
N VAL A 52 -4.61 9.88 -3.47
CA VAL A 52 -4.72 10.03 -2.02
C VAL A 52 -3.76 11.10 -1.52
N ILE A 53 -4.24 11.91 -0.57
CA ILE A 53 -3.40 12.85 0.18
C ILE A 53 -3.06 12.19 1.51
N ILE A 54 -1.77 12.04 1.78
CA ILE A 54 -1.25 11.41 2.98
C ILE A 54 -0.55 12.49 3.82
N PRO A 55 -1.07 12.83 5.02
CA PRO A 55 -0.37 13.71 5.93
C PRO A 55 0.72 12.93 6.69
N LEU A 56 1.98 13.32 6.54
CA LEU A 56 3.13 12.75 7.25
C LEU A 56 4.01 13.87 7.81
N PHE A 57 4.35 13.80 9.11
CA PHE A 57 5.20 14.79 9.80
C PHE A 57 4.80 16.27 9.60
N GLY A 58 3.49 16.54 9.47
CA GLY A 58 2.97 17.90 9.26
C GLY A 58 3.08 18.40 7.82
N GLN A 59 3.48 17.54 6.89
CA GLN A 59 3.48 17.78 5.44
C GLN A 59 2.39 16.93 4.77
N GLU A 60 1.91 17.40 3.62
CA GLU A 60 0.94 16.67 2.80
C GLU A 60 1.63 16.11 1.55
N PHE A 61 1.44 14.82 1.31
CA PHE A 61 1.95 14.11 0.16
C PHE A 61 0.79 13.71 -0.73
N LEU A 62 0.74 14.21 -1.96
CA LEU A 62 -0.21 13.72 -2.96
C LEU A 62 0.41 12.50 -3.64
N THR A 63 -0.21 11.34 -3.46
CA THR A 63 0.14 10.11 -4.17
C THR A 63 -0.91 9.83 -5.25
N VAL A 64 -0.47 9.65 -6.49
CA VAL A 64 -1.30 9.21 -7.60
C VAL A 64 -0.75 7.88 -8.11
N VAL A 65 -1.61 6.87 -8.17
CA VAL A 65 -1.34 5.59 -8.80
C VAL A 65 -2.19 5.53 -10.06
N GLU A 66 -1.56 5.50 -11.22
CA GLU A 66 -2.20 5.43 -12.53
C GLU A 66 -1.83 4.12 -13.22
N TYR A 67 -2.80 3.53 -13.90
CA TYR A 67 -2.63 2.36 -14.74
C TYR A 67 -3.12 2.67 -16.15
N THR A 68 -2.28 2.39 -17.13
CA THR A 68 -2.61 2.44 -18.55
C THR A 68 -2.64 1.01 -19.11
N LYS A 69 -3.65 0.70 -19.92
CA LYS A 69 -3.86 -0.64 -20.48
C LYS A 69 -3.02 -0.91 -21.74
N ASP A 70 -2.71 0.10 -22.54
CA ASP A 70 -1.94 -0.03 -23.77
C ASP A 70 -0.98 1.16 -23.96
N PRO A 71 0.33 0.99 -23.70
CA PRO A 71 0.96 -0.23 -23.16
C PRO A 71 0.56 -0.49 -21.71
N TYR A 72 0.67 -1.74 -21.23
CA TYR A 72 0.44 -2.05 -19.82
C TYR A 72 1.48 -1.33 -18.97
N GLN A 73 1.03 -0.36 -18.19
CA GLN A 73 1.90 0.49 -17.40
C GLN A 73 1.25 0.84 -16.08
N LEU A 74 1.98 0.66 -14.98
CA LEU A 74 1.66 1.25 -13.69
C LEU A 74 2.61 2.43 -13.44
N GLU A 75 2.05 3.62 -13.25
CA GLU A 75 2.78 4.80 -12.83
C GLU A 75 2.40 5.17 -11.40
N VAL A 76 3.39 5.55 -10.62
CA VAL A 76 3.19 6.06 -9.27
C VAL A 76 3.92 7.38 -9.14
N SER A 77 3.18 8.44 -8.86
CA SER A 77 3.75 9.75 -8.58
C SER A 77 3.46 10.15 -7.14
N VAL A 78 4.48 10.70 -6.48
CA VAL A 78 4.39 11.27 -5.13
C VAL A 78 4.88 12.70 -5.20
N GLN A 79 4.02 13.64 -4.82
CA GLN A 79 4.31 15.06 -4.81
C GLN A 79 4.36 15.60 -3.38
N GLU A 80 5.44 16.30 -3.05
CA GLU A 80 5.67 17.00 -1.79
C GLU A 80 6.05 18.46 -2.09
N GLY A 81 5.09 19.38 -1.98
CA GLY A 81 5.32 20.80 -2.24
C GLY A 81 5.83 21.09 -3.67
N ARG A 82 7.15 21.22 -3.84
CA ARG A 82 7.80 21.45 -5.15
C ARG A 82 8.61 20.24 -5.66
N GLN A 83 8.72 19.17 -4.88
CA GLN A 83 9.41 17.96 -5.30
C GLN A 83 8.37 16.95 -5.81
N SER A 84 8.69 16.30 -6.93
CA SER A 84 7.96 15.14 -7.42
C SER A 84 8.90 13.96 -7.55
N ARG A 85 8.40 12.78 -7.21
CA ARG A 85 9.02 11.50 -7.49
C ARG A 85 8.05 10.68 -8.30
N GLU A 86 8.56 10.03 -9.33
CA GLU A 86 7.77 9.26 -10.27
C GLU A 86 8.45 7.92 -10.49
N TRP A 87 7.67 6.85 -10.45
CA TRP A 87 8.09 5.49 -10.75
C TRP A 87 7.16 4.92 -11.80
N THR A 88 7.75 4.28 -12.81
CA THR A 88 7.01 3.68 -13.93
C THR A 88 7.38 2.21 -14.06
N PHE A 89 6.37 1.35 -14.09
CA PHE A 89 6.49 -0.10 -14.26
C PHE A 89 5.75 -0.49 -15.54
N SER A 90 6.49 -0.61 -16.65
CA SER A 90 5.95 -1.05 -17.93
C SER A 90 6.03 -2.57 -18.06
N GLN A 91 5.00 -3.17 -18.64
CA GLN A 91 4.90 -4.61 -18.87
C GLN A 91 4.46 -4.87 -20.31
N ASP A 92 4.98 -5.94 -20.91
CA ASP A 92 4.48 -6.43 -22.20
C ASP A 92 3.20 -7.27 -22.01
N ASP A 93 3.04 -7.87 -20.82
CA ASP A 93 1.95 -8.76 -20.42
C ASP A 93 1.65 -8.58 -18.92
N LEU A 94 0.37 -8.45 -18.55
CA LEU A 94 -0.10 -8.34 -17.16
C LEU A 94 0.25 -9.56 -16.31
N ALA A 95 0.43 -10.73 -16.93
CA ALA A 95 0.85 -11.94 -16.22
C ALA A 95 2.35 -11.92 -15.85
N GLY A 96 3.15 -11.02 -16.44
CA GLY A 96 4.56 -10.89 -16.13
C GLY A 96 4.76 -10.38 -14.69
N LYS A 97 5.28 -11.22 -13.79
CA LYS A 97 5.52 -10.82 -12.39
C LYS A 97 6.64 -9.78 -12.28
N TYR A 98 6.43 -8.74 -11.48
CA TYR A 98 7.44 -7.77 -11.06
C TYR A 98 7.36 -7.51 -9.55
N ARG A 99 8.50 -7.12 -9.01
CA ARG A 99 8.62 -6.58 -7.65
C ARG A 99 9.75 -5.56 -7.64
N TRP A 100 9.45 -4.36 -7.15
CA TRP A 100 10.43 -3.31 -6.94
C TRP A 100 10.26 -2.74 -5.54
N CYS A 101 11.36 -2.62 -4.81
CA CYS A 101 11.36 -2.12 -3.45
C CYS A 101 12.43 -1.04 -3.26
N GLU A 102 12.09 0.00 -2.50
CA GLU A 102 13.01 1.02 -2.03
C GLU A 102 12.97 1.06 -0.50
N SER A 103 14.15 1.16 0.13
CA SER A 103 14.27 1.25 1.57
C SER A 103 15.03 2.52 1.98
N ALA A 104 14.50 3.20 2.98
CA ALA A 104 15.18 4.27 3.70
C ALA A 104 15.55 3.77 5.10
N TYR A 105 16.73 4.19 5.58
CA TYR A 105 17.23 3.85 6.89
C TYR A 105 17.88 5.07 7.53
N SER A 106 17.62 5.26 8.82
CA SER A 106 18.35 6.21 9.67
C SER A 106 18.83 5.51 10.92
N GLU A 107 20.09 5.76 11.27
CA GLU A 107 20.63 5.41 12.58
C GLU A 107 20.04 6.32 13.66
N ALA A 108 20.12 5.86 14.91
CA ALA A 108 19.85 6.71 16.06
C ALA A 108 20.88 7.87 16.09
N SER A 109 20.40 9.07 16.37
CA SER A 109 21.19 10.30 16.41
C SER A 109 20.68 11.22 17.51
N TRP A 110 21.30 12.39 17.71
CA TRP A 110 20.80 13.35 18.69
C TRP A 110 19.41 13.92 18.35
N ASP A 111 19.05 13.93 17.07
CA ASP A 111 17.73 14.39 16.60
C ASP A 111 16.70 13.25 16.61
N TYR A 112 17.14 12.00 16.68
CA TYR A 112 16.31 10.80 16.63
C TYR A 112 16.86 9.72 17.58
N ASP A 113 16.27 9.57 18.77
CA ASP A 113 16.76 8.63 19.80
C ASP A 113 16.72 7.15 19.38
N HIS A 114 16.11 6.83 18.24
CA HIS A 114 15.93 5.47 17.74
C HIS A 114 16.22 5.36 16.25
N SER A 115 16.80 4.23 15.85
CA SER A 115 16.92 3.88 14.44
C SER A 115 15.53 3.58 13.87
N TRP A 116 15.31 3.98 12.62
CA TRP A 116 14.12 3.61 11.88
C TRP A 116 14.50 3.10 10.50
N ARG A 117 13.75 2.09 10.03
CA ARG A 117 13.82 1.61 8.65
C ARG A 117 12.42 1.66 8.07
N TYR A 118 12.32 2.12 6.84
CA TYR A 118 11.10 2.12 6.07
C TYR A 118 11.37 1.46 4.73
N THR A 119 10.49 0.58 4.29
CA THR A 119 10.53 0.00 2.95
C THR A 119 9.18 0.21 2.28
N ILE A 120 9.22 0.58 1.00
CA ILE A 120 8.08 0.56 0.12
C ILE A 120 8.33 -0.46 -0.98
N CYS A 121 7.35 -1.32 -1.25
CA CYS A 121 7.41 -2.29 -2.33
C CYS A 121 6.17 -2.15 -3.23
N TYR A 122 6.40 -2.20 -4.54
CA TYR A 122 5.39 -2.26 -5.58
C TYR A 122 5.54 -3.59 -6.31
N GLU A 123 4.47 -4.39 -6.35
CA GLU A 123 4.50 -5.72 -6.96
C GLU A 123 3.13 -6.13 -7.52
N ASN A 124 3.12 -6.97 -8.55
CA ASN A 124 1.92 -7.70 -9.00
C ASN A 124 2.00 -9.19 -8.61
N ILE A 125 2.59 -9.45 -7.45
CA ILE A 125 2.70 -10.78 -6.84
C ILE A 125 1.71 -10.83 -5.68
N PHE A 126 0.80 -11.80 -5.71
CA PHE A 126 -0.31 -11.89 -4.77
C PHE A 126 -0.24 -13.13 -3.87
N ASP A 127 0.81 -13.93 -4.01
CA ASP A 127 0.98 -15.23 -3.34
C ASP A 127 0.88 -15.09 -1.79
N ASP A 128 1.39 -13.97 -1.26
CA ASP A 128 1.43 -13.67 0.18
C ASP A 128 0.12 -13.10 0.76
N ILE A 129 -0.91 -12.84 -0.07
CA ILE A 129 -2.19 -12.25 0.38
C ILE A 129 -3.40 -13.06 -0.11
N SER A 130 -4.51 -12.97 0.62
CA SER A 130 -5.78 -13.55 0.17
C SER A 130 -6.55 -12.55 -0.70
N VAL A 131 -6.49 -12.64 -2.02
CA VAL A 131 -7.22 -11.69 -2.90
C VAL A 131 -8.74 -11.80 -2.64
N PRO A 132 -9.42 -10.72 -2.22
CA PRO A 132 -10.86 -10.75 -1.96
C PRO A 132 -11.66 -11.03 -3.25
N GLU A 133 -12.79 -11.75 -3.15
CA GLU A 133 -13.63 -12.10 -4.31
C GLU A 133 -14.16 -10.87 -5.08
N ASP A 134 -14.32 -9.74 -4.38
CA ASP A 134 -14.80 -8.48 -4.97
C ASP A 134 -13.68 -7.65 -5.62
N CYS A 135 -12.45 -8.17 -5.68
CA CYS A 135 -11.34 -7.68 -6.49
C CYS A 135 -11.21 -8.55 -7.75
N ALA A 136 -12.08 -8.33 -8.74
CA ALA A 136 -12.15 -9.19 -9.93
C ALA A 136 -10.85 -9.20 -10.76
N LYS A 137 -10.12 -8.08 -10.76
CA LYS A 137 -8.87 -7.90 -11.51
C LYS A 137 -7.82 -7.25 -10.60
N PRO A 138 -7.07 -8.05 -9.82
CA PRO A 138 -5.97 -7.53 -9.00
C PRO A 138 -4.87 -6.99 -9.92
N LEU A 139 -4.42 -5.77 -9.63
CA LEU A 139 -3.42 -5.07 -10.44
C LEU A 139 -2.05 -5.06 -9.76
N ALA A 140 -2.00 -4.55 -8.54
CA ALA A 140 -0.76 -4.38 -7.79
C ALA A 140 -1.02 -4.37 -6.28
N VAL A 141 -0.04 -4.82 -5.51
CA VAL A 141 0.05 -4.62 -4.07
C VAL A 141 1.15 -3.61 -3.82
N VAL A 142 0.81 -2.57 -3.05
CA VAL A 142 1.78 -1.63 -2.51
C VAL A 142 1.92 -1.90 -1.03
N THR A 143 3.11 -2.27 -0.61
CA THR A 143 3.43 -2.58 0.78
C THR A 143 4.31 -1.47 1.35
N HIS A 144 3.81 -0.79 2.38
CA HIS A 144 4.54 0.15 3.21
C HIS A 144 4.86 -0.54 4.53
N GLU A 145 6.12 -0.85 4.78
CA GLU A 145 6.57 -1.42 6.04
C GLU A 145 7.54 -0.47 6.75
N SER A 146 7.42 -0.41 8.07
CA SER A 146 8.28 0.37 8.94
C SER A 146 8.71 -0.48 10.12
N HIS A 147 9.98 -0.37 10.47
CA HIS A 147 10.58 -0.97 11.64
C HIS A 147 11.07 0.15 12.55
N TYR A 148 10.62 0.13 13.79
CA TYR A 148 11.06 1.03 14.85
C TYR A 148 11.93 0.26 15.85
N TYR A 149 12.25 0.90 16.98
CA TYR A 149 13.16 0.41 18.01
C TYR A 149 12.87 -1.00 18.59
N ASP A 150 11.66 -1.52 18.41
CA ASP A 150 11.21 -2.82 18.93
C ASP A 150 11.20 -3.93 17.86
N ASP A 151 11.75 -3.65 16.68
CA ASP A 151 11.79 -4.53 15.50
C ASP A 151 10.41 -5.00 14.98
N GLU A 152 9.33 -4.49 15.58
CA GLU A 152 7.97 -4.84 15.19
C GLU A 152 7.63 -4.19 13.84
N VAL A 153 7.22 -5.02 12.88
CA VAL A 153 6.78 -4.53 11.58
C VAL A 153 5.44 -3.85 11.72
N ARG A 154 5.39 -2.58 11.32
CA ARG A 154 4.16 -1.78 11.25
C ARG A 154 4.00 -1.23 9.85
N GLY A 155 2.76 -1.07 9.42
CA GLY A 155 2.46 -0.40 8.17
C GLY A 155 1.19 -0.91 7.51
N GLN A 156 1.16 -0.81 6.18
CA GLN A 156 -0.05 -1.00 5.40
C GLN A 156 0.27 -1.72 4.08
N GLN A 157 -0.57 -2.68 3.72
CA GLN A 157 -0.65 -3.24 2.38
C GLN A 157 -1.89 -2.69 1.69
N MET A 158 -1.74 -2.27 0.44
CA MET A 158 -2.80 -1.72 -0.40
C MET A 158 -2.90 -2.55 -1.68
N LEU A 159 -3.99 -3.31 -1.83
CA LEU A 159 -4.29 -4.04 -3.06
C LEU A 159 -5.11 -3.14 -3.99
N PHE A 160 -4.55 -2.80 -5.14
CA PHE A 160 -5.23 -2.06 -6.20
C PHE A 160 -5.97 -3.04 -7.11
N CYS A 161 -7.25 -2.76 -7.35
CA CYS A 161 -8.15 -3.56 -8.17
C CYS A 161 -8.72 -2.72 -9.30
N LEU A 162 -8.71 -3.26 -10.51
CA LEU A 162 -9.44 -2.70 -11.65
C LEU A 162 -10.93 -3.10 -11.56
N PRO A 163 -11.85 -2.25 -12.04
CA PRO A 163 -13.29 -2.57 -12.12
C PRO A 163 -13.61 -3.71 -13.10
#